data_AF-A0A916ISN7-F1
#
_entry.id   AF-A0A916ISN7-F1
#
_cell.length_a   1.000
_cell.length_b   1.000
_cell.length_c   1.000
_cell.angle_alpha   90.00
_cell.angle_beta   90.00
_cell.angle_gamma   90.00
#
_symmetry.space_group_name_H-M   'P 1'
#
loop_
_entity.id
_entity.type
_entity.pdbx_description
1 polymer ?
#
loop_
_entity_poly.entity_id
_entity_poly.type
_entity_poly.pdbx_seq_one_letter_code
_entity_poly.pdbx_strand_id
1 'polypeptide(L)'
;MDSPSSPVADDPRLGACAYLIHMLLQRAEQCQPGLLDSLLGGVSADRDAVRAQGAAPAGVDAIFAETLRMLELASAQLKAAGKSG
;
A
#
# COMPACT_ATOMS: atom_id res chain seq x y z
N MET A 1 -6.48 7.16 -38.89
CA MET A 1 -6.99 6.21 -37.88
C MET A 1 -5.89 6.06 -36.87
N ASP A 2 -6.07 6.66 -35.70
CA ASP A 2 -5.05 6.76 -34.65
C ASP A 2 -4.65 5.39 -34.11
N SER A 3 -3.34 5.29 -33.85
CA SER A 3 -2.61 4.14 -33.35
C SER A 3 -3.13 3.64 -31.99
N PRO A 4 -2.92 2.34 -31.66
CA PRO A 4 -3.21 1.82 -30.33
C PRO A 4 -2.42 2.61 -29.28
N SER A 5 -3.13 3.21 -28.32
CA SER A 5 -2.55 3.87 -27.15
C SER A 5 -1.55 2.92 -26.49
N SER A 6 -0.28 3.35 -26.40
CA SER A 6 0.79 2.61 -25.73
C SER A 6 0.35 2.14 -24.34
N PRO A 7 0.79 0.95 -23.88
CA PRO A 7 0.61 0.57 -22.48
C PRO A 7 1.18 1.67 -21.61
N VAL A 8 0.48 2.05 -20.54
CA VAL A 8 0.95 3.01 -19.53
C VAL A 8 2.37 2.60 -19.14
N ALA A 9 3.34 3.29 -19.72
CA ALA A 9 4.74 2.98 -19.55
C ALA A 9 5.13 3.29 -18.11
N ASP A 10 6.01 2.46 -17.54
CA ASP A 10 6.62 2.62 -16.23
C ASP A 10 7.17 4.04 -16.03
N ASP A 11 6.39 4.96 -15.46
CA ASP A 11 6.92 6.26 -15.05
C ASP A 11 7.85 5.99 -13.85
N PRO A 12 9.18 6.16 -13.99
CA PRO A 12 10.12 5.85 -12.92
C PRO A 12 9.87 6.69 -11.67
N ARG A 13 9.16 7.82 -11.78
CA ARG A 13 8.75 8.64 -10.63
C ARG A 13 7.73 7.92 -9.76
N LEU A 14 6.79 7.17 -10.34
CA LEU A 14 5.83 6.37 -9.56
C LEU A 14 6.55 5.26 -8.80
N GLY A 15 7.49 4.58 -9.45
CA GLY A 15 8.34 3.57 -8.80
C GLY A 15 9.18 4.16 -7.65
N ALA A 16 9.77 5.34 -7.87
CA ALA A 16 10.54 6.04 -6.84
C ALA A 16 9.66 6.46 -5.64
N CYS A 17 8.44 6.96 -5.89
CA CYS A 17 7.49 7.29 -4.83
C CYS A 17 7.10 6.06 -4.01
N ALA A 18 6.76 4.94 -4.67
CA ALA A 18 6.42 3.70 -3.98
C ALA A 18 7.58 3.18 -3.12
N TYR A 19 8.81 3.25 -3.64
CA TYR A 19 10.02 2.85 -2.91
C TYR A 19 10.28 3.76 -1.70
N LEU A 20 10.16 5.08 -1.83
CA LEU A 20 10.31 6.01 -0.71
C LEU A 20 9.27 5.76 0.37
N ILE A 21 8.00 5.58 0.01
CA ILE A 21 6.93 5.26 0.96
C ILE A 21 7.25 3.95 1.68
N HIS A 22 7.70 2.93 0.96
CA HIS A 22 8.08 1.65 1.54
C HIS A 22 9.22 1.78 2.57
N MET A 23 10.28 2.52 2.24
CA MET A 23 11.38 2.81 3.17
C MET A 23 10.92 3.59 4.40
N LEU A 24 10.03 4.56 4.22
CA LEU A 24 9.46 5.34 5.31
C LEU A 24 8.59 4.48 6.24
N LEU A 25 7.77 3.59 5.68
CA LEU A 25 6.96 2.63 6.44
C LEU A 25 7.84 1.71 7.30
N GLN A 26 8.93 1.18 6.72
CA GLN A 26 9.87 0.35 7.47
C GLN A 26 10.55 1.11 8.61
N ARG A 27 10.98 2.35 8.34
CA ARG A 27 11.58 3.20 9.36
C ARG A 27 10.59 3.56 10.46
N ALA A 28 9.34 3.85 10.10
CA ALA A 28 8.30 4.21 11.05
C ALA A 28 8.00 3.04 12.00
N GLU A 29 7.93 1.81 11.49
CA GLU A 29 7.79 0.60 12.32
C GLU A 29 8.97 0.41 13.29
N GLN A 30 10.21 0.67 12.84
CA GLN A 30 11.38 0.60 13.72
C GLN A 30 11.34 1.66 14.84
N CYS A 31 10.81 2.85 14.53
CA CYS A 31 10.64 3.91 15.52
C CYS A 31 9.46 3.67 16.47
N GLN A 32 8.41 3.00 15.98
CA GLN A 32 7.21 2.67 16.73
C GLN A 32 6.73 1.25 16.36
N PRO A 33 7.19 0.23 17.10
CA PRO A 33 6.75 -1.16 16.87
C PRO A 33 5.23 -1.30 17.00
N GLY A 34 4.61 -2.02 16.06
CA GLY A 34 3.16 -2.21 15.95
C GLY A 34 2.43 -1.15 15.13
N LEU A 35 3.14 -0.18 14.56
CA LEU A 35 2.53 0.85 13.70
C LEU A 35 1.92 0.23 12.43
N LEU A 36 2.63 -0.66 11.74
CA LEU A 36 2.14 -1.29 10.52
C LEU A 36 0.90 -2.14 10.76
N ASP A 37 0.86 -2.88 11.87
CA ASP A 37 -0.31 -3.67 12.25
C ASP A 37 -1.51 -2.75 12.57
N SER A 38 -1.25 -1.60 13.22
CA SER A 38 -2.28 -0.58 13.48
C SER A 38 -2.82 0.04 12.17
N LEU A 39 -1.94 0.35 11.22
CA LEU A 39 -2.33 0.89 9.91
C LEU A 39 -3.13 -0.14 9.09
N LEU A 40 -2.72 -1.40 9.08
CA LEU A 40 -3.45 -2.50 8.42
C LEU A 40 -4.87 -2.63 8.97
N GLY A 41 -5.02 -2.56 10.31
CA GLY A 41 -6.32 -2.58 10.96
C GLY A 41 -7.19 -1.37 10.57
N GLY A 42 -6.64 -0.17 10.63
CA GLY A 42 -7.36 1.07 10.27
C GLY A 42 -7.83 1.08 8.82
N VAL A 43 -6.94 0.78 7.87
CA VAL A 43 -7.28 0.76 6.44
C VAL A 43 -8.32 -0.32 6.12
N SER A 44 -8.25 -1.47 6.78
CA SER A 44 -9.27 -2.52 6.62
C SER A 44 -10.63 -2.07 7.13
N ALA A 45 -10.68 -1.44 8.30
CA ALA A 45 -11.91 -0.89 8.87
C ALA A 45 -12.51 0.23 8.01
N ASP A 46 -11.67 1.13 7.48
CA ASP A 46 -12.10 2.20 6.58
C ASP A 46 -12.71 1.63 5.29
N ARG A 47 -12.06 0.62 4.70
CA ARG A 47 -12.59 -0.07 3.52
C ARG A 47 -13.96 -0.69 3.79
N ASP A 48 -14.11 -1.37 4.92
CA ASP A 48 -15.36 -2.03 5.29
C ASP A 48 -16.47 -1.02 5.58
N ALA A 49 -16.14 0.11 6.23
CA ALA A 49 -17.06 1.21 6.48
C ALA A 49 -17.52 1.89 5.18
N VAL A 50 -16.62 2.07 4.20
CA VAL A 50 -16.97 2.61 2.88
C VAL A 50 -17.89 1.65 2.12
N ARG A 51 -17.62 0.34 2.16
CA ARG A 51 -18.47 -0.68 1.53
C ARG A 51 -19.84 -0.77 2.15
N ALA A 52 -19.95 -0.63 3.48
CA ALA A 52 -21.23 -0.62 4.19
C ALA A 52 -22.13 0.57 3.79
N GLN A 53 -21.55 1.68 3.31
CA GLN A 53 -22.29 2.86 2.83
C GLN A 53 -22.86 2.69 1.41
N GLY A 54 -22.62 1.55 0.76
CA GLY A 54 -23.33 1.11 -0.44
C GLY A 54 -22.69 1.53 -1.78
N ALA A 55 -22.23 2.77 -1.92
CA ALA A 55 -21.59 3.24 -3.16
C ALA A 55 -20.23 3.89 -2.89
N ALA A 56 -19.17 3.08 -2.94
CA ALA A 56 -17.82 3.60 -3.00
C ALA A 56 -17.61 4.28 -4.37
N PRO A 57 -16.98 5.47 -4.43
CA PRO A 57 -16.57 6.07 -5.70
C PRO A 57 -15.73 5.09 -6.53
N ALA A 58 -15.85 5.17 -7.85
CA ALA A 58 -15.10 4.32 -8.76
C ALA A 58 -13.59 4.39 -8.46
N GLY A 59 -12.95 3.22 -8.28
CA GLY A 59 -11.52 3.12 -8.01
C GLY A 59 -11.12 3.17 -6.53
N VAL A 60 -12.04 3.47 -5.60
CA VAL A 60 -11.71 3.50 -4.15
C VAL A 60 -11.32 2.13 -3.61
N ASP A 61 -11.99 1.06 -4.05
CA ASP A 61 -11.60 -0.31 -3.70
C ASP A 61 -10.17 -0.65 -4.16
N ALA A 62 -9.76 -0.16 -5.33
CA ALA A 62 -8.41 -0.37 -5.84
C ALA A 62 -7.37 0.38 -5.01
N ILE A 63 -7.69 1.60 -4.55
CA ILE A 63 -6.83 2.36 -3.63
C ILE A 63 -6.64 1.61 -2.31
N PHE A 64 -7.73 1.10 -1.71
CA PHE A 64 -7.63 0.31 -0.48
C PHE A 64 -6.82 -0.98 -0.68
N ALA A 65 -7.08 -1.70 -1.78
CA ALA A 65 -6.35 -2.93 -2.10
C ALA A 65 -4.84 -2.69 -2.25
N GLU A 66 -4.46 -1.65 -2.99
CA GLU A 66 -3.04 -1.32 -3.19
C GLU A 66 -2.38 -0.83 -1.90
N THR A 67 -3.10 -0.02 -1.10
CA THR A 67 -2.60 0.43 0.21
C THR A 67 -2.32 -0.76 1.13
N LEU A 68 -3.26 -1.69 1.25
CA LEU A 68 -3.08 -2.90 2.06
C LEU A 68 -1.92 -3.74 1.55
N ARG A 69 -1.81 -3.94 0.23
CA ARG A 69 -0.70 -4.67 -0.39
C ARG A 69 0.66 -4.06 -0.05
N MET A 70 0.77 -2.73 -0.07
CA MET A 70 2.01 -2.03 0.29
C MET A 70 2.38 -2.20 1.77
N LEU A 71 1.39 -2.11 2.67
CA LEU A 71 1.59 -2.29 4.11
C LEU A 71 1.99 -3.74 4.44
N GLU A 72 1.32 -4.73 3.84
CA GLU A 72 1.64 -6.15 3.99
C GLU A 72 3.06 -6.46 3.51
N LEU A 73 3.46 -5.91 2.36
CA LEU A 73 4.81 -6.06 1.83
C LEU A 73 5.87 -5.51 2.80
N ALA A 74 5.65 -4.32 3.34
CA ALA A 74 6.57 -3.72 4.33
C ALA A 74 6.67 -4.60 5.60
N SER A 75 5.53 -5.06 6.12
CA SER A 75 5.47 -5.93 7.31
C SER A 75 6.18 -7.27 7.08
N ALA A 76 5.96 -7.91 5.94
CA ALA A 76 6.56 -9.18 5.59
C ALA A 76 8.09 -9.10 5.49
N GLN A 77 8.62 -8.04 4.87
CA GLN A 77 10.06 -7.86 4.73
C GLN A 77 10.77 -7.61 6.07
N LEU A 78 10.17 -6.84 6.98
CA LEU A 78 10.72 -6.65 8.33
C LEU A 78 10.72 -7.95 9.12
N LYS A 79 9.63 -8.74 9.03
CA LYS A 79 9.54 -10.06 9.65
C LYS A 79 10.58 -11.03 9.11
N ALA A 80 10.92 -10.96 7.83
CA ALA A 80 11.98 -11.76 7.23
C ALA A 80 13.37 -11.31 7.69
N ALA A 81 13.61 -10.00 7.78
CA ALA A 81 14.87 -9.43 8.25
C ALA A 81 15.17 -9.78 9.72
N GLY A 82 14.15 -9.75 10.59
CA GLY A 82 14.29 -10.09 12.00
C GLY A 82 14.48 -11.58 12.31
N LYS A 83 14.20 -12.49 11.36
CA LYS A 83 14.42 -13.94 11.51
C LYS A 83 15.81 -14.40 11.08
N SER A 84 16.62 -13.49 10.53
CA SER A 84 17.94 -13.79 9.96
C SER A 84 19.10 -13.38 10.88
N GLY A 85 18.81 -12.96 12.11
CA GLY A 85 19.79 -12.65 13.17
C GLY A 85 19.55 -13.49 14.40
#